data_AF-A0A3S1B908-F1
#
_entry.id   AF-A0A3S1B908-F1
#
_cell.length_a   1.000
_cell.length_b   1.000
_cell.length_c   1.000
_cell.angle_alpha   90.00
_cell.angle_beta   90.00
_cell.angle_gamma   90.00
#
_symmetry.space_group_name_H-M   'P 1'
#
loop_
_entity.id
_entity.type
_entity.pdbx_description
1 polymer ?
#
loop_
_entity_poly.entity_id
_entity_poly.type
_entity_poly.pdbx_seq_one_letter_code
_entity_poly.pdbx_strand_id
1 'polypeptide(L)'
;MGSIEVGKEADITMFNTNSPEWQPLYNPVYNLVYSATGSSVDTIMVGGKLLLQNGEHLTIDMERLYSKIKKLNPIILEKTNLHEKIKSKLTII
;
A
#
# COMPACT_ATOMS: atom_id res chain seq x y z
N MET A 1 -4.27 19.31 -7.22
CA MET A 1 -4.28 17.85 -6.99
C MET A 1 -5.49 17.24 -7.71
N GLY A 2 -5.41 15.98 -8.14
CA GLY A 2 -6.54 15.24 -8.73
C GLY A 2 -6.61 15.20 -10.27
N SER A 3 -5.67 15.85 -10.96
CA SER A 3 -5.47 15.69 -12.41
C SER A 3 -4.05 16.11 -12.80
N ILE A 4 -3.59 15.65 -13.97
CA ILE A 4 -2.25 15.95 -14.50
C ILE A 4 -2.37 17.16 -15.44
N GLU A 5 -2.14 18.35 -14.90
CA GLU A 5 -2.18 19.61 -15.65
C GLU A 5 -1.03 20.53 -15.20
N VAL A 6 -0.51 21.34 -16.12
CA VAL A 6 0.56 22.30 -15.83
C VAL A 6 0.12 23.27 -14.72
N GLY A 7 1.04 23.56 -13.80
CA GLY A 7 0.78 24.46 -12.67
C GLY A 7 0.14 23.79 -11.45
N LYS A 8 -0.24 22.51 -11.54
CA LYS A 8 -0.68 21.72 -10.37
C LYS A 8 0.51 21.08 -9.66
N GLU A 9 0.32 20.82 -8.37
CA GLU A 9 1.27 20.08 -7.55
C GLU A 9 1.46 18.64 -8.09
N ALA A 10 2.70 18.15 -8.05
CA ALA A 10 3.09 16.86 -8.62
C ALA A 10 2.78 15.72 -7.64
N ASP A 11 1.49 15.41 -7.51
CA ASP A 11 0.97 14.24 -6.80
C ASP A 11 0.64 13.15 -7.81
N ILE A 12 1.57 12.21 -7.99
CA ILE A 12 1.56 11.23 -9.08
C ILE A 12 1.82 9.84 -8.50
N THR A 13 0.97 8.90 -8.88
CA THR A 13 1.16 7.46 -8.61
C THR A 13 1.37 6.74 -9.93
N MET A 14 2.45 5.96 -10.00
CA MET A 14 2.80 5.13 -11.15
C MET A 14 2.62 3.66 -10.79
N PHE A 15 2.12 2.88 -11.74
CA PHE A 15 1.87 1.45 -11.57
C PHE A 15 2.76 0.65 -12.52
N ASN A 16 3.28 -0.48 -12.04
CA ASN A 16 3.96 -1.47 -12.88
C ASN A 16 2.91 -2.35 -13.56
N THR A 17 2.71 -2.14 -14.87
CA THR A 17 1.73 -2.90 -15.65
C THR A 17 2.27 -4.24 -16.17
N ASN A 18 3.54 -4.57 -15.88
CA ASN A 18 4.16 -5.84 -16.26
C ASN A 18 4.04 -6.87 -15.12
N SER A 19 2.82 -7.08 -14.64
CA SER A 19 2.50 -8.05 -13.59
C SER A 19 1.21 -8.82 -13.93
N PRO A 20 1.00 -10.01 -13.37
CA PRO A 20 -0.13 -10.87 -13.74
C PRO A 20 -1.50 -10.19 -13.59
N GLU A 21 -1.70 -9.36 -12.57
CA GLU A 21 -2.96 -8.65 -12.33
C GLU A 21 -3.24 -7.54 -13.36
N TRP A 22 -2.24 -7.10 -14.13
CA TRP A 22 -2.40 -6.13 -15.20
C TRP A 22 -2.55 -6.77 -16.59
N GLN A 23 -2.47 -8.10 -16.69
CA GLN A 23 -2.52 -8.82 -17.96
C GLN A 23 -3.85 -9.53 -18.22
N PRO A 24 -4.40 -9.44 -19.45
CA PRO A 24 -3.92 -8.63 -20.56
C PRO A 24 -4.21 -7.13 -20.39
N LEU A 25 -3.34 -6.28 -20.92
CA LEU A 25 -3.46 -4.81 -20.82
C LEU A 25 -4.23 -4.20 -22.02
N TYR A 26 -5.51 -4.54 -22.17
CA TYR A 26 -6.33 -3.98 -23.25
C TYR A 26 -6.79 -2.55 -22.98
N ASN A 27 -7.14 -2.23 -21.73
CA ASN A 27 -7.55 -0.91 -21.33
C ASN A 27 -6.99 -0.61 -19.93
N PRO A 28 -5.92 0.19 -19.83
CA PRO A 28 -5.25 0.44 -18.56
C PRO A 28 -6.17 1.10 -17.51
N VAL A 29 -7.22 1.82 -17.92
CA VAL A 29 -8.20 2.39 -16.98
C VAL A 29 -9.05 1.28 -16.36
N TYR A 30 -9.47 0.30 -17.15
CA TYR A 30 -10.23 -0.84 -16.62
C TYR A 30 -9.36 -1.74 -15.76
N ASN A 31 -8.11 -2.01 -16.18
CA ASN A 31 -7.16 -2.73 -15.35
C ASN A 31 -6.92 -1.98 -14.02
N LEU A 32 -6.75 -0.65 -14.04
CA LEU A 32 -6.59 0.16 -12.85
C LEU A 32 -7.77 0.06 -11.88
N VAL A 33 -9.00 0.09 -12.40
CA VAL A 33 -10.22 0.07 -11.58
C VAL A 33 -10.57 -1.32 -11.05
N TYR A 34 -10.37 -2.36 -11.88
CA TYR A 34 -10.91 -3.69 -11.59
C TYR A 34 -9.86 -4.76 -11.25
N SER A 35 -8.57 -4.50 -11.51
CA SER A 35 -7.54 -5.54 -11.41
C SER A 35 -6.31 -5.11 -10.62
N ALA A 36 -5.95 -3.82 -10.67
CA ALA A 36 -4.80 -3.30 -9.96
C ALA A 36 -4.93 -3.52 -8.45
N THR A 37 -3.81 -3.87 -7.83
CA THR A 37 -3.69 -4.03 -6.39
C THR A 37 -2.59 -3.11 -5.87
N GLY A 38 -2.54 -2.93 -4.54
CA GLY A 38 -1.49 -2.14 -3.90
C GLY A 38 -0.07 -2.63 -4.21
N SER A 39 0.13 -3.92 -4.52
CA SER A 39 1.46 -4.44 -4.89
C SER A 39 1.94 -4.01 -6.27
N SER A 40 1.03 -3.56 -7.14
CA SER A 40 1.39 -3.06 -8.47
C SER A 40 1.76 -1.57 -8.48
N VAL A 41 1.65 -0.88 -7.34
CA VAL A 41 2.14 0.50 -7.21
C VAL A 41 3.66 0.48 -7.18
N ASP A 42 4.28 1.19 -8.12
CA ASP A 42 5.72 1.16 -8.33
C ASP A 42 6.40 2.42 -7.77
N THR A 43 5.88 3.58 -8.12
CA THR A 43 6.49 4.87 -7.77
C THR A 43 5.41 5.85 -7.32
N ILE A 44 5.65 6.55 -6.21
CA ILE A 44 4.75 7.58 -5.67
C ILE A 44 5.54 8.88 -5.48
N MET A 45 4.97 9.96 -6.01
CA MET A 45 5.43 11.33 -5.81
C MET A 45 4.32 12.15 -5.16
N VAL A 46 4.65 12.92 -4.13
CA VAL A 46 3.74 13.87 -3.48
C VAL A 46 4.44 15.22 -3.37
N GLY A 47 3.84 16.28 -3.89
CA GLY A 47 4.48 17.60 -3.92
C GLY A 47 5.83 17.63 -4.63
N GLY A 48 6.02 16.77 -5.64
CA GLY A 48 7.31 16.64 -6.33
C GLY A 48 8.35 15.78 -5.61
N LYS A 49 8.06 15.27 -4.40
CA LYS A 49 8.98 14.43 -3.62
C LYS A 49 8.64 12.96 -3.81
N LEU A 50 9.65 12.15 -4.14
CA LEU A 50 9.50 10.70 -4.22
C LEU A 50 9.36 10.10 -2.80
N LEU A 51 8.32 9.31 -2.60
CA LEU A 51 8.06 8.58 -1.36
C LEU A 51 8.27 7.06 -1.51
N LEU A 52 7.99 6.55 -2.70
CA LEU A 52 8.18 5.18 -3.16
C LEU A 52 8.83 5.24 -4.54
N GLN A 53 9.81 4.39 -4.81
CA GLN A 53 10.44 4.29 -6.13
C GLN A 53 10.80 2.84 -6.42
N ASN A 54 10.38 2.31 -7.58
CA ASN A 54 10.60 0.92 -7.98
C ASN A 54 10.15 -0.10 -6.91
N GLY A 55 9.03 0.17 -6.23
CA GLY A 55 8.50 -0.66 -5.15
C GLY A 55 9.19 -0.49 -3.79
N GLU A 56 10.23 0.33 -3.68
CA GLU A 56 10.99 0.55 -2.44
C GLU A 56 10.60 1.86 -1.74
N HIS A 57 10.36 1.80 -0.43
CA HIS A 57 10.01 2.96 0.37
C HIS A 57 11.23 3.84 0.63
N LEU A 58 11.17 5.12 0.24
CA LEU A 58 12.27 6.07 0.42
C LEU A 58 12.19 6.85 1.74
N THR A 59 11.01 6.89 2.36
CA THR A 59 10.74 7.74 3.52
C THR A 59 10.29 6.97 4.76
N ILE A 60 10.11 5.65 4.62
CA ILE A 60 9.66 4.76 5.68
C ILE A 60 10.69 3.64 5.85
N ASP A 61 11.24 3.53 7.05
CA ASP A 61 11.99 2.36 7.47
C ASP A 61 10.99 1.25 7.83
N MET A 62 10.82 0.31 6.90
CA MET A 62 9.83 -0.77 7.03
C MET A 62 10.17 -1.73 8.17
N GLU A 63 11.45 -2.04 8.40
CA GLU A 63 11.86 -2.93 9.50
C GLU A 63 11.52 -2.30 10.86
N ARG A 64 11.86 -1.03 11.02
CA ARG A 64 11.54 -0.27 12.24
C ARG A 64 10.03 -0.13 12.42
N LEU A 65 9.27 0.09 11.35
CA LEU A 65 7.81 0.13 11.38
C LEU A 65 7.23 -1.20 11.89
N TYR A 66 7.64 -2.33 11.30
CA TYR A 66 7.17 -3.64 11.73
C TYR A 66 7.56 -3.95 13.18
N SER A 67 8.78 -3.61 13.60
CA SER A 67 9.23 -3.76 14.99
C SER A 67 8.34 -2.96 15.95
N LYS A 68 8.02 -1.71 15.59
CA LYS A 68 7.11 -0.85 16.38
C LYS A 68 5.70 -1.44 16.46
N ILE A 69 5.16 -1.93 15.35
CA ILE A 69 3.84 -2.57 15.31
C ILE A 69 3.81 -3.79 16.23
N LYS A 70 4.80 -4.68 16.15
CA LYS A 70 4.90 -5.88 17.01
C LYS A 70 4.90 -5.52 18.49
N LYS A 71 5.59 -4.45 18.89
CA LYS A 71 5.63 -3.96 20.27
C LYS A 71 4.30 -3.35 20.73
N LEU A 72 3.60 -2.65 19.83
CA LEU A 72 2.31 -2.00 20.14
C LEU A 72 1.15 -2.98 20.17
N ASN A 73 1.22 -4.07 19.39
CA ASN A 73 0.14 -5.04 19.26
C ASN A 73 -0.42 -5.55 20.60
N PRO A 74 0.39 -6.05 21.58
CA PRO A 74 -0.16 -6.52 22.85
C PRO A 74 -0.89 -5.42 23.63
N ILE A 75 -0.39 -4.19 23.60
CA ILE A 75 -0.99 -3.03 24.28
C ILE A 75 -2.36 -2.71 23.68
N ILE A 76 -2.47 -2.76 22.34
CA ILE A 76 -3.74 -2.52 21.65
C ILE A 76 -4.74 -3.62 22.02
N LEU A 77 -4.33 -4.89 21.99
CA LEU A 77 -5.20 -6.03 22.29
C LEU A 77 -5.77 -6.01 23.71
N GLU A 78 -4.98 -5.56 24.67
CA GLU A 78 -5.41 -5.36 26.06
C GLU A 78 -6.41 -4.20 26.15
N LYS A 79 -6.07 -3.03 25.59
CA LYS A 79 -6.93 -1.83 25.66
C LYS A 79 -8.28 -1.98 24.99
N THR A 80 -8.36 -2.79 23.94
CA THR A 80 -9.59 -2.93 23.14
C THR A 80 -10.39 -4.20 23.48
N ASN A 81 -9.96 -4.99 24.47
CA ASN A 81 -10.49 -6.32 24.79
C ASN A 81 -10.62 -7.24 23.55
N LEU A 82 -9.76 -7.05 22.54
CA LEU A 82 -9.83 -7.82 21.28
C LEU A 82 -9.28 -9.24 21.43
N HIS A 83 -8.48 -9.49 22.47
CA HIS A 83 -7.93 -10.80 22.78
C HIS A 83 -9.00 -11.89 22.95
N GLU A 84 -10.22 -11.53 23.39
CA GLU A 84 -11.35 -12.45 23.51
C GLU A 84 -11.94 -12.86 22.15
N LYS A 85 -11.94 -11.95 21.16
CA LYS A 85 -12.48 -12.20 19.82
C LYS A 85 -11.50 -12.90 18.89
N ILE A 86 -10.19 -12.70 19.10
CA ILE A 86 -9.14 -13.28 18.25
C ILE A 86 -8.94 -14.77 18.54
N LYS A 87 -9.22 -15.23 19.76
CA LYS A 87 -9.09 -16.65 20.14
C LYS A 87 -10.08 -17.60 19.44
N SER A 88 -11.11 -17.12 18.71
CA SER A 88 -12.21 -17.97 18.23
C SER A 88 -12.17 -18.42 16.75
N LYS A 89 -11.12 -18.18 15.96
CA LYS A 89 -11.11 -18.60 14.54
C LYS A 89 -9.83 -19.25 13.99
N LEU A 90 -8.80 -19.43 14.81
CA LEU A 90 -7.59 -20.17 14.43
C LEU A 90 -7.53 -21.50 15.20
N THR A 91 -8.56 -22.33 15.01
CA THR A 91 -8.45 -23.78 15.19
C THR A 91 -8.56 -24.40 13.81
N ILE A 92 -7.48 -24.36 13.03
CA ILE A 92 -7.37 -25.13 11.79
C ILE A 92 -5.93 -25.68 11.73
N ILE A 93 -5.87 -27.01 11.96
CA ILE A 93 -4.81 -28.03 11.85
C ILE A 93 -3.59 -27.91 12.79
#